data_AF-A0A560VUS8-F1
#
_entry.id   AF-A0A560VUS8-F1
#
_cell.length_a   1.000
_cell.length_b   1.000
_cell.length_c   1.000
_cell.angle_alpha   90.00
_cell.angle_beta   90.00
_cell.angle_gamma   90.00
#
_symmetry.space_group_name_H-M   'P 1'
#
loop_
_entity.id
_entity.type
_entity.pdbx_description
1 polymer ?
#
loop_
_entity_poly.entity_id
_entity_poly.type
_entity_poly.pdbx_seq_one_letter_code
_entity_poly.pdbx_strand_id
1 'polypeptide(L)'
;MTFGERGVRGRVRIELLLCKPRVPFRQPTYSMKKNIAMTFSRTGISCLLLALVGSVALTACGGDDDPATPPPARTPTALKTLDGNAPLVIGHRGLPGLYPEETQVSYEAAADAGADSLEEDLHLSRDCVLVVRHNPWLSDNTNVADVAKTNADVASRKRTVPGVRVPVKWTTTATTGPSTYLSDLTNPADPKSVLKSLIVDGEDHTNDWSITDFTVAELKQWIRGTTYDAKDVRPTALNGQFPILTMQEVYDIARAKSAVTGKPFTIYPESKNPYWNNQQAIANGCGTGTHPFEDAIVKFLNDNNLNTRSAPVFVQSFDPASLKYMRARGVQSRMVQLIDGNGVNYQTGEMIYQTNDDYAFVDGRPYSWTINGDSRWFGDLLTPAGLADIKTYADGIGPWKPQVFAWKVTPWKDKNADGTPYAGSLADVNSVEPTSLIADAHKAGLFVHSYTFRDEARYLPGKYKGDPVGEYLDAYRAGIDGVFSDFTNTAVAARAQYLKETGR
;
A
#
# COMPACT_ATOMS: atom_id res chain seq x y z
N MET A 1 50.69 55.77 10.04
CA MET A 1 50.10 56.62 8.98
C MET A 1 48.91 55.88 8.40
N THR A 2 47.87 56.65 8.13
CA THR A 2 46.44 56.34 7.99
C THR A 2 45.98 56.14 6.54
N PHE A 3 44.67 55.81 6.42
CA PHE A 3 43.78 55.73 5.23
C PHE A 3 43.88 54.43 4.42
N GLY A 4 42.81 53.70 4.09
CA GLY A 4 41.37 53.99 3.85
C GLY A 4 41.04 53.33 2.49
N GLU A 5 40.03 52.47 2.30
CA GLU A 5 38.62 52.81 2.01
C GLU A 5 37.75 51.56 1.77
N ARG A 6 36.47 51.63 2.23
CA ARG A 6 35.17 51.27 1.59
C ARG A 6 35.09 49.97 0.74
N GLY A 7 34.16 49.03 0.90
CA GLY A 7 32.78 49.07 1.40
C GLY A 7 31.74 49.22 0.27
N VAL A 8 31.31 48.11 -0.37
CA VAL A 8 30.07 48.07 -1.18
C VAL A 8 29.36 46.72 -0.98
N ARG A 9 28.16 46.78 -0.38
CA ARG A 9 27.16 45.70 -0.34
C ARG A 9 26.24 45.84 -1.56
N GLY A 10 26.15 44.81 -2.39
CA GLY A 10 25.13 44.70 -3.44
C GLY A 10 23.92 43.91 -2.94
N ARG A 11 22.81 44.61 -2.66
CA ARG A 11 21.47 44.01 -2.56
C ARG A 11 20.91 43.87 -3.96
N VAL A 12 20.61 42.65 -4.39
CA VAL A 12 19.73 42.42 -5.55
C VAL A 12 18.30 42.24 -5.01
N ARG A 13 17.45 43.24 -5.27
CA ARG A 13 16.00 43.15 -5.19
C ARG A 13 15.54 42.37 -6.42
N ILE A 14 14.82 41.26 -6.23
CA ILE A 14 14.00 40.65 -7.28
C ILE A 14 12.56 41.14 -7.04
N GLU A 15 12.07 41.96 -7.96
CA GLU A 15 10.69 42.39 -8.03
C GLU A 15 9.80 41.20 -8.40
N LEU A 16 8.81 40.92 -7.54
CA LEU A 16 7.75 39.96 -7.80
C LEU A 16 6.65 40.66 -8.62
N LEU A 17 6.67 40.49 -9.95
CA LEU A 17 5.59 40.95 -10.82
C LEU A 17 4.35 40.07 -10.61
N LEU A 18 3.37 40.65 -9.92
CA LEU A 18 1.98 40.21 -9.85
C LEU A 18 1.34 40.25 -11.25
N CYS A 19 0.91 39.10 -11.77
CA CYS A 19 -0.05 39.05 -12.87
C CYS A 19 -1.25 38.17 -12.46
N LYS A 20 -2.40 38.82 -12.22
CA LYS A 20 -3.71 38.21 -12.06
C LYS A 20 -4.35 38.00 -13.44
N PRO A 21 -5.23 37.01 -13.59
CA PRO A 21 -6.44 37.19 -14.38
C PRO A 21 -7.70 37.07 -13.51
N ARG A 22 -8.53 38.11 -13.57
CA ARG A 22 -9.94 38.12 -13.15
C ARG A 22 -10.78 37.68 -14.34
N VAL A 23 -11.68 36.71 -14.17
CA VAL A 23 -12.95 36.63 -14.92
C VAL A 23 -14.05 36.14 -13.95
N PRO A 24 -15.23 36.77 -13.89
CA PRO A 24 -16.23 36.49 -12.86
C PRO A 24 -17.21 35.39 -13.30
N PHE A 25 -17.48 34.42 -12.43
CA PHE A 25 -18.57 33.47 -12.60
C PHE A 25 -19.78 33.94 -11.80
N ARG A 26 -20.86 34.31 -12.51
CA ARG A 26 -22.18 34.63 -11.93
C ARG A 26 -22.92 33.33 -11.64
N GLN A 27 -23.36 33.14 -10.39
CA GLN A 27 -24.42 32.21 -10.05
C GLN A 27 -25.79 32.80 -10.42
N PRO A 28 -26.76 31.98 -10.88
CA PRO A 28 -28.16 32.27 -10.68
C PRO A 28 -28.68 31.49 -9.47
N THR A 29 -29.25 32.25 -8.53
CA THR A 29 -30.15 31.78 -7.49
C THR A 29 -31.48 31.37 -8.12
N TYR A 30 -32.07 30.25 -7.68
CA TYR A 30 -33.51 30.02 -7.84
C TYR A 30 -34.07 29.37 -6.58
N SER A 31 -35.03 30.06 -5.97
CA SER A 31 -35.88 29.61 -4.89
C SER A 31 -37.32 29.80 -5.35
N MET A 32 -38.11 28.73 -5.39
CA MET A 32 -39.45 28.63 -4.76
C MET A 32 -40.31 27.50 -5.37
N LYS A 33 -40.72 26.61 -4.45
CA LYS A 33 -42.10 26.15 -4.14
C LYS A 33 -42.97 25.43 -5.19
N LYS A 34 -43.54 24.34 -4.65
CA LYS A 34 -44.93 23.80 -4.73
C LYS A 34 -45.25 22.71 -5.75
N ASN A 35 -45.48 21.53 -5.18
CA ASN A 35 -46.66 20.65 -5.29
C ASN A 35 -47.42 20.64 -6.62
N ILE A 36 -47.30 19.52 -7.33
CA ILE A 36 -48.39 18.98 -8.14
C ILE A 36 -48.56 17.51 -7.75
N ALA A 37 -49.73 17.21 -7.19
CA ALA A 37 -50.22 15.86 -7.01
C ALA A 37 -50.69 15.31 -8.36
N MET A 38 -50.32 14.08 -8.69
CA MET A 38 -51.01 13.30 -9.70
C MET A 38 -51.11 11.84 -9.27
N THR A 39 -52.34 11.47 -8.92
CA THR A 39 -52.90 10.14 -8.70
C THR A 39 -52.67 9.26 -9.92
N PHE A 40 -52.17 8.03 -9.71
CA PHE A 40 -52.30 6.95 -10.71
C PHE A 40 -53.02 5.74 -10.10
N SER A 41 -54.12 5.41 -10.77
CA SER A 41 -55.07 4.34 -10.46
C SER A 41 -54.49 2.96 -10.79
N ARG A 42 -54.85 1.98 -9.95
CA ARG A 42 -54.61 0.54 -10.12
C ARG A 42 -55.63 -0.07 -11.08
N THR A 43 -55.15 -0.73 -12.14
CA THR A 43 -55.82 -1.80 -12.90
C THR A 43 -54.81 -2.30 -13.93
N GLY A 44 -54.60 -3.57 -14.25
CA GLY A 44 -55.11 -4.87 -13.82
C GLY A 44 -54.33 -5.89 -14.66
N ILE A 45 -53.77 -6.93 -14.05
CA ILE A 45 -53.03 -7.99 -14.76
C ILE A 45 -54.00 -9.14 -14.99
N SER A 46 -54.28 -9.44 -16.26
CA SER A 46 -54.96 -10.66 -16.68
C SER A 46 -54.04 -11.47 -17.59
N CYS A 47 -53.93 -12.74 -17.24
CA CYS A 47 -53.29 -13.84 -17.96
C CYS A 47 -53.62 -13.89 -19.45
N LEU A 48 -52.68 -14.39 -20.26
CA LEU A 48 -53.03 -15.36 -21.31
C LEU A 48 -51.80 -16.22 -21.70
N LEU A 49 -51.90 -17.51 -21.37
CA LEU A 49 -51.19 -18.62 -22.00
C LEU A 49 -51.90 -18.96 -23.31
N LEU A 50 -51.19 -19.14 -24.41
CA LEU A 50 -51.59 -20.09 -25.47
C LEU A 50 -50.43 -20.40 -26.42
N ALA A 51 -50.23 -21.70 -26.62
CA ALA A 51 -49.28 -22.34 -27.49
C ALA A 51 -49.69 -22.24 -28.97
N LEU A 52 -48.72 -22.33 -29.88
CA LEU A 52 -48.97 -22.88 -31.21
C LEU A 52 -47.75 -23.63 -31.77
N VAL A 53 -48.09 -24.78 -32.35
CA VAL A 53 -47.27 -25.84 -32.94
C VAL A 53 -47.06 -25.57 -34.44
N GLY A 54 -45.93 -26.01 -34.99
CA GLY A 54 -45.68 -26.19 -36.44
C GLY A 54 -44.32 -25.61 -36.86
N SER A 55 -43.45 -26.25 -37.63
CA SER A 55 -43.53 -27.49 -38.41
C SER A 55 -42.10 -27.98 -38.69
N VAL A 56 -41.94 -29.30 -38.74
CA VAL A 56 -40.72 -30.01 -39.13
C VAL A 56 -40.45 -29.80 -40.62
N ALA A 57 -39.25 -29.39 -40.99
CA ALA A 57 -38.70 -29.54 -42.33
C ALA A 57 -37.38 -30.32 -42.23
N LEU A 58 -37.44 -31.58 -42.66
CA LEU A 58 -36.30 -32.44 -42.90
C LEU A 58 -35.56 -31.98 -44.15
N THR A 59 -34.31 -31.56 -43.99
CA THR A 59 -33.29 -31.61 -45.05
C THR A 59 -32.14 -32.43 -44.51
N ALA A 60 -32.10 -33.70 -44.92
CA ALA A 60 -30.93 -34.56 -44.80
C ALA A 60 -30.30 -34.66 -46.20
N CYS A 61 -29.00 -34.40 -46.30
CA CYS A 61 -28.09 -34.95 -47.31
C CYS A 61 -26.63 -34.64 -46.95
N GLY A 62 -25.86 -35.72 -46.67
CA GLY A 62 -24.39 -35.79 -46.66
C GLY A 62 -23.76 -35.40 -45.31
N GLY A 63 -23.20 -36.29 -44.48
CA GLY A 63 -22.51 -37.54 -44.78
C GLY A 63 -21.03 -37.37 -44.45
N ASP A 64 -20.70 -37.41 -43.16
CA ASP A 64 -19.44 -37.89 -42.55
C ASP A 64 -19.56 -37.66 -41.02
N ASP A 65 -20.37 -38.50 -40.37
CA ASP A 65 -20.48 -38.56 -38.91
C ASP A 65 -19.35 -39.44 -38.35
N ASP A 66 -18.11 -38.97 -38.40
CA ASP A 66 -17.16 -39.34 -37.36
C ASP A 66 -17.59 -38.55 -36.11
N PRO A 67 -17.90 -39.20 -34.97
CA PRO A 67 -18.03 -38.47 -33.71
C PRO A 67 -16.66 -37.86 -33.45
N ALA A 68 -16.49 -36.58 -33.82
CA ALA A 68 -15.27 -35.83 -33.58
C ALA A 68 -14.93 -36.02 -32.12
N THR A 69 -13.91 -36.82 -31.86
CA THR A 69 -13.45 -37.09 -30.51
C THR A 69 -13.16 -35.73 -29.93
N PRO A 70 -13.80 -35.32 -28.82
CA PRO A 70 -13.53 -34.02 -28.24
C PRO A 70 -12.02 -33.92 -28.06
N PRO A 71 -11.40 -32.79 -28.47
CA PRO A 71 -9.96 -32.66 -28.39
C PRO A 71 -9.52 -33.05 -26.99
N PRO A 72 -8.46 -33.86 -26.84
CA PRO A 72 -8.05 -34.38 -25.54
C PRO A 72 -7.94 -33.20 -24.57
N ALA A 73 -8.60 -33.31 -23.42
CA ALA A 73 -8.58 -32.28 -22.39
C ALA A 73 -7.12 -31.92 -22.12
N ARG A 74 -6.75 -30.67 -22.41
CA ARG A 74 -5.37 -30.20 -22.28
C ARG A 74 -4.94 -30.42 -20.83
N THR A 75 -3.90 -31.23 -20.63
CA THR A 75 -3.35 -31.45 -19.29
C THR A 75 -2.97 -30.09 -18.69
N PRO A 76 -3.43 -29.75 -17.48
CA PRO A 76 -3.13 -28.46 -16.89
C PRO A 76 -1.62 -28.27 -16.76
N THR A 77 -1.12 -27.12 -17.21
CA THR A 77 0.28 -26.73 -17.01
C THR A 77 0.52 -26.49 -15.51
N ALA A 78 1.68 -26.91 -15.00
CA ALA A 78 2.08 -26.60 -13.63
C ALA A 78 2.18 -25.08 -13.43
N LEU A 79 1.66 -24.58 -12.32
CA LEU A 79 1.81 -23.17 -11.95
C LEU A 79 3.25 -22.94 -11.47
N LYS A 80 3.79 -21.74 -11.74
CA LYS A 80 5.18 -21.39 -11.44
C LYS A 80 5.39 -20.80 -10.04
N THR A 81 4.33 -20.69 -9.26
CA THR A 81 4.38 -20.32 -7.85
C THR A 81 5.20 -21.34 -7.07
N LEU A 82 5.81 -20.92 -5.96
CA LEU A 82 6.67 -21.73 -5.12
C LEU A 82 5.98 -22.99 -4.59
N ASP A 83 4.69 -22.88 -4.28
CA ASP A 83 3.87 -23.97 -3.75
C ASP A 83 3.03 -24.70 -4.82
N GLY A 84 3.08 -24.23 -6.08
CA GLY A 84 2.30 -24.76 -7.20
C GLY A 84 0.81 -24.41 -7.18
N ASN A 85 0.36 -23.56 -6.25
CA ASN A 85 -1.03 -23.10 -6.16
C ASN A 85 -1.27 -21.84 -6.99
N ALA A 86 -2.54 -21.45 -7.13
CA ALA A 86 -2.89 -20.18 -7.77
C ALA A 86 -2.28 -19.00 -6.98
N PRO A 87 -1.74 -17.97 -7.67
CA PRO A 87 -1.19 -16.81 -6.99
C PRO A 87 -2.28 -16.11 -6.16
N LEU A 88 -1.91 -15.62 -4.98
CA LEU A 88 -2.83 -14.92 -4.09
C LEU A 88 -3.16 -13.52 -4.62
N VAL A 89 -4.43 -13.13 -4.49
CA VAL A 89 -4.87 -11.75 -4.62
C VAL A 89 -5.08 -11.19 -3.23
N ILE A 90 -4.23 -10.24 -2.85
CA ILE A 90 -4.25 -9.61 -1.53
C ILE A 90 -4.88 -8.24 -1.70
N GLY A 91 -6.01 -8.02 -1.00
CA GLY A 91 -6.69 -6.73 -0.97
C GLY A 91 -5.89 -5.75 -0.13
N HIS A 92 -5.03 -4.97 -0.80
CA HIS A 92 -4.18 -3.96 -0.17
C HIS A 92 -5.08 -2.89 0.45
N ARG A 93 -5.08 -2.79 1.78
CA ARG A 93 -5.98 -1.91 2.56
C ARG A 93 -7.47 -2.12 2.25
N GLY A 94 -7.82 -3.35 1.84
CA GLY A 94 -9.12 -3.70 1.26
C GLY A 94 -9.19 -3.46 -0.25
N LEU A 95 -10.11 -2.60 -0.70
CA LEU A 95 -10.34 -2.23 -2.10
C LEU A 95 -10.26 -0.71 -2.30
N PRO A 96 -9.10 -0.09 -2.00
CA PRO A 96 -8.95 1.36 -1.91
C PRO A 96 -9.07 2.08 -3.26
N GLY A 97 -9.01 1.37 -4.39
CA GLY A 97 -9.30 1.91 -5.70
C GLY A 97 -10.74 2.42 -5.85
N LEU A 98 -11.68 1.88 -5.05
CA LEU A 98 -13.11 2.19 -5.12
C LEU A 98 -13.71 2.71 -3.81
N TYR A 99 -13.05 2.48 -2.68
CA TYR A 99 -13.52 2.81 -1.34
C TYR A 99 -12.43 3.52 -0.52
N PRO A 100 -12.76 4.29 0.53
CA PRO A 100 -11.75 4.82 1.44
C PRO A 100 -10.95 3.67 2.07
N GLU A 101 -9.62 3.75 1.99
CA GLU A 101 -8.72 2.68 2.45
C GLU A 101 -8.94 2.33 3.93
N GLU A 102 -8.75 1.05 4.26
CA GLU A 102 -8.79 0.52 5.64
C GLU A 102 -10.09 0.82 6.42
N THR A 103 -11.18 1.00 5.69
CA THR A 103 -12.52 1.08 6.27
C THR A 103 -13.23 -0.26 6.14
N GLN A 104 -14.25 -0.47 6.98
CA GLN A 104 -15.07 -1.69 6.93
C GLN A 104 -15.58 -1.98 5.52
N VAL A 105 -16.09 -0.95 4.82
CA VAL A 105 -16.61 -1.11 3.45
C VAL A 105 -15.52 -1.50 2.45
N SER A 106 -14.29 -1.00 2.62
CA SER A 106 -13.14 -1.38 1.77
C SER A 106 -12.79 -2.86 1.95
N TYR A 107 -12.73 -3.33 3.20
CA TYR A 107 -12.44 -4.74 3.52
C TYR A 107 -13.53 -5.69 3.05
N GLU A 108 -14.79 -5.36 3.32
CA GLU A 108 -15.92 -6.16 2.89
C GLU A 108 -15.98 -6.26 1.37
N ALA A 109 -15.75 -5.15 0.66
CA ALA A 109 -15.76 -5.11 -0.80
C ALA A 109 -14.59 -5.90 -1.42
N ALA A 110 -13.39 -5.87 -0.82
CA ALA A 110 -12.27 -6.70 -1.27
C ALA A 110 -12.59 -8.20 -1.13
N ALA A 111 -13.15 -8.58 0.01
CA ALA A 111 -13.58 -9.96 0.23
C ALA A 111 -14.68 -10.38 -0.76
N ASP A 112 -15.67 -9.52 -1.02
CA ASP A 112 -16.74 -9.78 -1.98
C ASP A 112 -16.24 -9.82 -3.44
N ALA A 113 -15.18 -9.07 -3.75
CA ALA A 113 -14.50 -9.12 -5.04
C ALA A 113 -13.63 -10.38 -5.24
N GLY A 114 -13.43 -11.19 -4.19
CA GLY A 114 -12.71 -12.46 -4.24
C GLY A 114 -11.23 -12.38 -3.88
N ALA A 115 -10.81 -11.40 -3.08
CA ALA A 115 -9.50 -11.43 -2.43
C ALA A 115 -9.33 -12.73 -1.62
N ASP A 116 -8.10 -13.23 -1.52
CA ASP A 116 -7.77 -14.35 -0.63
C ASP A 116 -7.29 -13.86 0.75
N SER A 117 -6.87 -12.60 0.81
CA SER A 117 -6.34 -11.98 2.01
C SER A 117 -6.74 -10.51 2.12
N LEU A 118 -6.94 -10.03 3.34
CA LEU A 118 -7.16 -8.62 3.67
C LEU A 118 -5.89 -8.09 4.34
N GLU A 119 -5.34 -6.99 3.85
CA GLU A 119 -4.11 -6.38 4.37
C GLU A 119 -4.40 -5.23 5.33
N GLU A 120 -3.63 -5.14 6.41
CA GLU A 120 -3.82 -4.15 7.47
C GLU A 120 -2.52 -3.47 7.88
N ASP A 121 -2.45 -2.16 7.80
CA ASP A 121 -1.34 -1.36 8.31
C ASP A 121 -1.57 -1.05 9.81
N LEU A 122 -0.68 -1.50 10.71
CA LEU A 122 -0.89 -1.41 12.16
C LEU A 122 -0.15 -0.26 12.84
N HIS A 123 -0.82 0.38 13.80
CA HIS A 123 -0.23 1.26 14.81
C HIS A 123 -0.83 1.00 16.20
N LEU A 124 -0.20 1.54 17.26
CA LEU A 124 -0.81 1.59 18.59
C LEU A 124 -1.54 2.91 18.82
N SER A 125 -2.75 2.82 19.39
CA SER A 125 -3.40 3.96 20.03
C SER A 125 -2.71 4.34 21.35
N ARG A 126 -3.07 5.50 21.91
CA ARG A 126 -2.57 5.98 23.21
C ARG A 126 -2.80 4.99 24.35
N ASP A 127 -3.89 4.23 24.29
CA ASP A 127 -4.29 3.19 25.24
C ASP A 127 -3.88 1.78 24.79
N CYS A 128 -2.85 1.69 23.95
CA CYS A 128 -2.12 0.46 23.61
C CYS A 128 -2.96 -0.58 22.83
N VAL A 129 -3.92 -0.12 22.02
CA VAL A 129 -4.74 -0.98 21.17
C VAL A 129 -4.21 -0.92 19.73
N LEU A 130 -4.09 -2.08 19.08
CA LEU A 130 -3.75 -2.18 17.67
C LEU A 130 -4.91 -1.63 16.82
N VAL A 131 -4.64 -0.52 16.13
CA VAL A 131 -5.54 0.16 15.20
C VAL A 131 -4.98 0.09 13.79
N VAL A 132 -5.89 0.09 12.82
CA VAL A 132 -5.55 -0.10 11.41
C VAL A 132 -5.58 1.25 10.70
N ARG A 133 -4.40 1.73 10.29
CA ARG A 133 -4.12 2.93 9.49
C ARG A 133 -2.78 2.81 8.76
N HIS A 134 -2.75 3.19 7.48
CA HIS A 134 -1.49 3.27 6.73
C HIS A 134 -0.45 4.21 7.34
N ASN A 135 -0.87 5.44 7.68
CA ASN A 135 0.03 6.45 8.21
C ASN A 135 -0.31 6.76 9.67
N PRO A 136 0.70 7.01 10.52
CA PRO A 136 0.49 7.39 11.91
C PRO A 136 0.15 8.88 12.10
N TRP A 137 0.26 9.71 11.06
CA TRP A 137 -0.31 11.05 11.01
C TRP A 137 -1.71 10.97 10.37
N LEU A 138 -2.60 11.90 10.72
CA LEU A 138 -4.02 11.74 10.43
C LEU A 138 -4.54 12.67 9.32
N SER A 139 -3.83 13.71 8.88
CA SER A 139 -4.43 14.72 8.00
C SER A 139 -4.53 14.34 6.52
N ASP A 140 -3.78 13.36 6.05
CA ASP A 140 -3.67 13.03 4.64
C ASP A 140 -4.81 12.11 4.14
N ASN A 141 -5.36 11.29 5.04
CA ASN A 141 -6.36 10.28 4.72
C ASN A 141 -7.44 10.08 5.81
N THR A 142 -7.70 11.13 6.61
CA THR A 142 -8.84 11.20 7.54
C THR A 142 -9.53 12.57 7.56
N ASN A 143 -10.65 12.68 8.29
CA ASN A 143 -11.35 13.93 8.54
C ASN A 143 -10.80 14.77 9.72
N VAL A 144 -9.64 14.44 10.31
CA VAL A 144 -9.16 15.06 11.57
C VAL A 144 -9.12 16.59 11.52
N ALA A 145 -8.71 17.17 10.39
CA ALA A 145 -8.59 18.61 10.23
C ALA A 145 -9.96 19.32 10.24
N ASP A 146 -11.02 18.66 9.76
CA ASP A 146 -12.38 19.16 9.84
C ASP A 146 -12.93 19.05 11.26
N VAL A 147 -12.65 17.95 11.95
CA VAL A 147 -13.01 17.76 13.36
C VAL A 147 -12.35 18.83 14.24
N ALA A 148 -11.07 19.13 14.01
CA ALA A 148 -10.33 20.13 14.77
C ALA A 148 -10.91 21.56 14.66
N LYS A 149 -11.70 21.87 13.62
CA LYS A 149 -12.36 23.18 13.49
C LYS A 149 -13.45 23.39 14.53
N THR A 150 -14.05 22.32 15.05
CA THR A 150 -15.20 22.38 15.97
C THR A 150 -14.95 21.64 17.29
N ASN A 151 -13.90 20.84 17.40
CA ASN A 151 -13.50 20.13 18.62
C ASN A 151 -12.16 20.66 19.15
N ALA A 152 -12.20 21.41 20.25
CA ALA A 152 -11.02 21.99 20.87
C ALA A 152 -10.02 20.95 21.42
N ASP A 153 -10.51 19.81 21.89
CA ASP A 153 -9.65 18.73 22.39
C ASP A 153 -8.82 18.15 21.26
N VAL A 154 -9.45 17.88 20.10
CA VAL A 154 -8.73 17.43 18.90
C VAL A 154 -7.78 18.52 18.42
N ALA A 155 -8.22 19.77 18.32
CA ALA A 155 -7.37 20.88 17.88
C ALA A 155 -6.09 21.03 18.72
N SER A 156 -6.21 20.85 20.04
CA SER A 156 -5.08 20.98 20.98
C SER A 156 -4.01 19.88 20.86
N ARG A 157 -4.34 18.73 20.24
CA ARG A 157 -3.42 17.60 20.06
C ARG A 157 -2.54 17.71 18.81
N LYS A 158 -2.64 18.80 18.07
CA LYS A 158 -1.79 19.05 16.91
C LYS A 158 -0.34 19.19 17.35
N ARG A 159 0.55 18.36 16.82
CA ARG A 159 1.98 18.37 17.15
C ARG A 159 2.69 19.45 16.34
N THR A 160 3.26 20.43 17.02
CA THR A 160 3.86 21.62 16.40
C THR A 160 5.35 21.77 16.67
N VAL A 161 5.94 20.88 17.48
CA VAL A 161 7.39 20.92 17.77
C VAL A 161 8.15 20.32 16.59
N PRO A 162 9.05 21.08 15.94
CA PRO A 162 9.87 20.55 14.86
C PRO A 162 10.79 19.42 15.32
N GLY A 163 11.13 18.52 14.41
CA GLY A 163 12.15 17.49 14.64
C GLY A 163 13.55 18.07 14.81
N VAL A 164 14.47 17.23 15.28
CA VAL A 164 15.90 17.56 15.39
C VAL A 164 16.73 16.73 14.43
N ARG A 165 17.74 17.35 13.81
CA ARG A 165 18.68 16.64 12.91
C ARG A 165 19.71 15.91 13.74
N VAL A 166 19.84 14.60 13.51
CA VAL A 166 20.76 13.71 14.22
C VAL A 166 21.81 13.20 13.23
N PRO A 167 23.11 13.26 13.56
CA PRO A 167 24.16 12.67 12.73
C PRO A 167 24.01 11.16 12.58
N VAL A 168 24.30 10.65 11.39
CA VAL A 168 24.41 9.21 11.14
C VAL A 168 25.62 8.62 11.88
N LYS A 169 25.61 7.31 12.14
CA LYS A 169 26.67 6.60 12.89
C LYS A 169 27.72 5.91 12.00
N TRP A 170 27.71 6.17 10.70
CA TRP A 170 28.70 5.67 9.73
C TRP A 170 29.49 6.80 9.09
N THR A 171 30.59 6.46 8.43
CA THR A 171 31.35 7.41 7.61
C THR A 171 30.57 7.73 6.34
N THR A 172 30.22 8.99 6.15
CA THR A 172 29.46 9.45 4.99
C THR A 172 30.35 9.52 3.74
N THR A 173 29.91 8.90 2.66
CA THR A 173 30.51 8.99 1.32
C THR A 173 29.48 9.52 0.33
N ALA A 174 29.89 9.71 -0.93
CA ALA A 174 28.98 10.06 -2.01
C ALA A 174 27.89 8.99 -2.27
N THR A 175 27.98 7.79 -1.68
CA THR A 175 27.08 6.66 -1.93
C THR A 175 26.26 6.23 -0.72
N THR A 176 26.37 6.92 0.42
CA THR A 176 25.69 6.53 1.68
C THR A 176 24.46 7.38 2.03
N GLY A 177 24.12 8.37 1.20
CA GLY A 177 23.04 9.33 1.45
C GLY A 177 23.45 10.49 2.38
N PRO A 178 22.47 11.23 2.93
CA PRO A 178 22.72 12.40 3.79
C PRO A 178 23.50 12.06 5.07
N SER A 179 24.18 13.06 5.65
CA SER A 179 24.95 12.92 6.89
C SER A 179 24.13 13.05 8.17
N THR A 180 22.87 13.44 8.06
CA THR A 180 21.93 13.57 9.17
C THR A 180 20.55 13.10 8.76
N TYR A 181 19.81 12.50 9.69
CA TYR A 181 18.39 12.17 9.54
C TYR A 181 17.56 13.00 10.54
N LEU A 182 16.26 13.12 10.31
CA LEU A 182 15.35 13.84 11.21
C LEU A 182 14.84 12.89 12.31
N SER A 183 14.68 13.40 13.54
CA SER A 183 14.25 12.63 14.70
C SER A 183 13.18 13.38 15.50
N ASP A 184 12.20 12.66 16.03
CA ASP A 184 11.16 13.16 16.94
C ASP A 184 11.60 13.20 18.41
N LEU A 185 12.64 12.45 18.79
CA LEU A 185 13.35 12.59 20.07
C LEU A 185 14.06 13.95 20.18
N THR A 186 13.29 14.99 20.48
CA THR A 186 13.75 16.39 20.52
C THR A 186 14.56 16.73 21.78
N ASN A 187 14.43 15.95 22.85
CA ASN A 187 15.25 16.06 24.05
C ASN A 187 15.78 14.68 24.47
N PRO A 188 17.08 14.38 24.27
CA PRO A 188 17.67 13.10 24.65
C PRO A 188 17.59 12.77 26.15
N ALA A 189 17.40 13.77 27.01
CA ALA A 189 17.22 13.58 28.45
C ALA A 189 15.75 13.33 28.86
N ASP A 190 14.81 13.48 27.94
CA ASP A 190 13.38 13.26 28.15
C ASP A 190 12.83 12.36 27.03
N PRO A 191 12.77 11.03 27.25
CA PRO A 191 12.22 10.10 26.28
C PRO A 191 10.77 10.41 25.88
N LYS A 192 9.99 11.14 26.69
CA LYS A 192 8.61 11.55 26.32
C LYS A 192 8.57 12.71 25.32
N SER A 193 9.71 13.28 24.97
CA SER A 193 9.81 14.35 23.98
C SER A 193 9.32 13.94 22.58
N VAL A 194 9.32 12.63 22.28
CA VAL A 194 8.77 11.99 21.07
C VAL A 194 7.25 12.20 20.90
N LEU A 195 6.53 12.54 21.98
CA LEU A 195 5.11 12.86 21.93
C LEU A 195 4.82 14.30 21.47
N LYS A 196 5.85 15.14 21.28
CA LYS A 196 5.69 16.56 20.93
C LYS A 196 5.93 16.86 19.45
N SER A 197 6.85 16.11 18.84
CA SER A 197 7.16 16.18 17.41
C SER A 197 6.51 15.01 16.68
N LEU A 198 6.30 15.14 15.38
CA LEU A 198 5.77 14.06 14.55
C LEU A 198 6.72 13.83 13.39
N ILE A 199 7.84 13.20 13.70
CA ILE A 199 8.80 12.71 12.71
C ILE A 199 8.68 11.21 12.70
N VAL A 200 8.43 10.63 11.54
CA VAL A 200 8.18 9.20 11.38
C VAL A 200 9.26 8.68 10.46
N ASP A 201 10.16 7.85 11.01
CA ASP A 201 11.28 7.26 10.27
C ASP A 201 12.13 8.26 9.45
N GLY A 202 12.22 9.50 9.92
CA GLY A 202 12.97 10.59 9.26
C GLY A 202 12.13 11.54 8.42
N GLU A 203 10.85 11.25 8.20
CA GLU A 203 9.91 12.11 7.47
C GLU A 203 9.23 13.14 8.40
N ASP A 204 9.13 14.39 7.94
CA ASP A 204 8.57 15.49 8.72
C ASP A 204 7.04 15.65 8.52
N HIS A 205 6.29 15.39 9.58
CA HIS A 205 4.84 15.63 9.67
C HIS A 205 4.50 16.65 10.76
N THR A 206 5.40 17.61 11.00
CA THR A 206 5.14 18.74 11.89
C THR A 206 3.89 19.50 11.41
N ASN A 207 3.04 19.87 12.37
CA ASN A 207 1.70 20.42 12.13
C ASN A 207 0.68 19.39 11.61
N ASP A 208 0.72 18.18 12.17
CA ASP A 208 -0.33 17.17 12.03
C ASP A 208 -0.70 16.57 13.40
N TRP A 209 -1.63 15.62 13.43
CA TRP A 209 -2.12 14.88 14.58
C TRP A 209 -1.61 13.45 14.51
N SER A 210 -1.06 12.93 15.61
CA SER A 210 -0.62 11.54 15.66
C SER A 210 -1.76 10.62 16.09
N ILE A 211 -1.87 9.45 15.47
CA ILE A 211 -2.74 8.36 15.90
C ILE A 211 -2.49 7.94 17.36
N THR A 212 -1.23 8.10 17.82
CA THR A 212 -0.79 7.75 19.18
C THR A 212 -1.22 8.77 20.26
N ASP A 213 -1.83 9.89 19.88
CA ASP A 213 -2.34 10.90 20.82
C ASP A 213 -3.82 10.67 21.21
N PHE A 214 -4.44 9.61 20.66
CA PHE A 214 -5.84 9.28 20.86
C PHE A 214 -5.98 7.86 21.42
N THR A 215 -6.91 7.69 22.35
CA THR A 215 -7.40 6.35 22.71
C THR A 215 -8.19 5.74 21.55
N VAL A 216 -8.34 4.42 21.53
CA VAL A 216 -9.17 3.77 20.49
C VAL A 216 -10.61 4.28 20.51
N ALA A 217 -11.15 4.59 21.69
CA ALA A 217 -12.50 5.15 21.82
C ALA A 217 -12.61 6.53 21.17
N GLU A 218 -11.62 7.41 21.39
CA GLU A 218 -11.57 8.73 20.76
C GLU A 218 -11.40 8.65 19.24
N LEU A 219 -10.52 7.74 18.76
CA LEU A 219 -10.33 7.49 17.33
C LEU A 219 -11.65 7.08 16.68
N LYS A 220 -12.36 6.10 17.26
CA LYS A 220 -13.67 5.66 16.75
C LYS A 220 -14.73 6.75 16.85
N GLN A 221 -14.69 7.57 17.89
CA GLN A 221 -15.66 8.63 18.08
C GLN A 221 -15.53 9.71 17.00
N TRP A 222 -14.31 10.16 16.72
CA TRP A 222 -14.08 11.39 15.96
C TRP A 222 -13.49 11.18 14.56
N ILE A 223 -12.59 10.21 14.42
CA ILE A 223 -11.79 10.08 13.21
C ILE A 223 -12.50 9.15 12.23
N ARG A 224 -12.53 9.57 10.97
CA ARG A 224 -13.17 8.85 9.87
C ARG A 224 -12.23 8.79 8.68
N GLY A 225 -12.11 7.61 8.09
CA GLY A 225 -11.21 7.39 6.96
C GLY A 225 -11.67 8.08 5.66
N THR A 226 -10.71 8.47 4.84
CA THR A 226 -10.92 9.02 3.50
C THR A 226 -9.98 8.36 2.50
N THR A 227 -10.29 8.49 1.21
CA THR A 227 -9.40 8.13 0.11
C THR A 227 -8.02 8.79 0.25
N TYR A 228 -6.94 8.04 0.02
CA TYR A 228 -5.56 8.48 0.14
C TYR A 228 -4.85 8.55 -1.23
N ASP A 229 -4.37 7.42 -1.73
CA ASP A 229 -3.72 7.29 -3.04
C ASP A 229 -4.68 7.71 -4.16
N ALA A 230 -4.15 8.43 -5.17
CA ALA A 230 -4.91 8.91 -6.32
C ALA A 230 -6.26 9.58 -5.96
N LYS A 231 -6.34 10.27 -4.81
CA LYS A 231 -7.55 10.96 -4.32
C LYS A 231 -8.20 11.94 -5.29
N ASP A 232 -7.44 12.44 -6.27
CA ASP A 232 -7.93 13.35 -7.30
C ASP A 232 -8.76 12.65 -8.39
N VAL A 233 -8.65 11.33 -8.50
CA VAL A 233 -9.38 10.52 -9.50
C VAL A 233 -10.20 9.38 -8.91
N ARG A 234 -9.92 8.94 -7.69
CA ARG A 234 -10.70 7.90 -7.00
C ARG A 234 -12.02 8.42 -6.44
N PRO A 235 -13.05 7.56 -6.29
CA PRO A 235 -14.30 7.94 -5.65
C PRO A 235 -14.11 8.48 -4.23
N THR A 236 -14.83 9.54 -3.88
CA THR A 236 -14.75 10.20 -2.56
C THR A 236 -16.10 10.25 -1.84
N ALA A 237 -17.16 9.68 -2.42
CA ALA A 237 -18.52 9.76 -1.89
C ALA A 237 -18.66 9.18 -0.47
N LEU A 238 -17.81 8.21 -0.12
CA LEU A 238 -17.79 7.54 1.19
C LEU A 238 -16.75 8.11 2.17
N ASN A 239 -16.02 9.15 1.78
CA ASN A 239 -15.06 9.82 2.65
C ASN A 239 -15.76 10.35 3.90
N GLY A 240 -15.13 10.13 5.06
CA GLY A 240 -15.61 10.68 6.32
C GLY A 240 -16.79 9.92 6.93
N GLN A 241 -17.17 8.75 6.40
CA GLN A 241 -18.34 8.00 6.88
C GLN A 241 -18.00 6.88 7.88
N PHE A 242 -16.87 6.22 7.72
CA PHE A 242 -16.51 5.02 8.48
C PHE A 242 -15.45 5.30 9.55
N PRO A 243 -15.60 4.78 10.78
CA PRO A 243 -14.63 4.95 11.86
C PRO A 243 -13.34 4.16 11.61
N ILE A 244 -12.29 4.51 12.34
CA ILE A 244 -11.06 3.72 12.47
C ILE A 244 -11.39 2.34 13.05
N LEU A 245 -10.79 1.30 12.48
CA LEU A 245 -10.93 -0.07 12.95
C LEU A 245 -9.75 -0.48 13.83
N THR A 246 -10.02 -1.44 14.72
CA THR A 246 -8.98 -2.22 15.40
C THR A 246 -8.59 -3.42 14.56
N MET A 247 -7.39 -3.97 14.81
CA MET A 247 -6.96 -5.23 14.18
C MET A 247 -7.96 -6.37 14.43
N GLN A 248 -8.55 -6.43 15.63
CA GLN A 248 -9.56 -7.44 15.97
C GLN A 248 -10.82 -7.32 15.12
N GLU A 249 -11.28 -6.10 14.83
CA GLU A 249 -12.46 -5.90 13.98
C GLU A 249 -12.21 -6.32 12.53
N VAL A 250 -11.01 -6.09 11.98
CA VAL A 250 -10.69 -6.59 10.63
C VAL A 250 -10.61 -8.12 10.61
N TYR A 251 -10.01 -8.73 11.63
CA TYR A 251 -10.03 -10.19 11.76
C TYR A 251 -11.45 -10.76 11.90
N ASP A 252 -12.33 -10.08 12.62
CA ASP A 252 -13.74 -10.49 12.72
C ASP A 252 -14.48 -10.37 11.38
N ILE A 253 -14.16 -9.36 10.56
CA ILE A 253 -14.64 -9.26 9.17
C ILE A 253 -14.15 -10.47 8.35
N ALA A 254 -12.85 -10.78 8.41
CA ALA A 254 -12.26 -11.93 7.70
C ALA A 254 -12.93 -13.25 8.12
N ARG A 255 -13.18 -13.45 9.42
CA ARG A 255 -13.91 -14.64 9.92
C ARG A 255 -15.35 -14.69 9.43
N ALA A 256 -16.07 -13.57 9.46
CA ALA A 256 -17.44 -13.51 8.97
C ALA A 256 -17.52 -13.85 7.47
N LYS A 257 -16.61 -13.28 6.66
CA LYS A 257 -16.51 -13.60 5.21
C LYS A 257 -16.10 -15.05 4.97
N SER A 258 -15.23 -15.62 5.81
CA SER A 258 -14.88 -17.03 5.74
C SER A 258 -16.08 -17.95 5.96
N ALA A 259 -16.91 -17.63 6.95
CA ALA A 259 -18.12 -18.40 7.24
C ALA A 259 -19.15 -18.34 6.11
N VAL A 260 -19.28 -17.20 5.42
CA VAL A 260 -20.20 -17.02 4.29
C VAL A 260 -19.71 -17.73 3.03
N THR A 261 -18.41 -17.67 2.73
CA THR A 261 -17.84 -18.21 1.48
C THR A 261 -17.42 -19.67 1.57
N GLY A 262 -17.28 -20.21 2.77
CA GLY A 262 -16.73 -21.55 3.01
C GLY A 262 -15.23 -21.67 2.74
N LYS A 263 -14.53 -20.55 2.52
CA LYS A 263 -13.08 -20.49 2.32
C LYS A 263 -12.43 -19.66 3.42
N PRO A 264 -11.34 -20.11 4.05
CA PRO A 264 -10.61 -19.29 5.00
C PRO A 264 -10.07 -18.02 4.32
N PHE A 265 -10.41 -16.85 4.86
CA PHE A 265 -9.78 -15.59 4.54
C PHE A 265 -8.54 -15.41 5.41
N THR A 266 -7.45 -15.02 4.78
CA THR A 266 -6.22 -14.64 5.49
C THR A 266 -6.27 -13.17 5.87
N ILE A 267 -5.72 -12.82 7.03
CA ILE A 267 -5.36 -11.43 7.36
C ILE A 267 -3.86 -11.22 7.12
N TYR A 268 -3.46 -9.99 6.82
CA TYR A 268 -2.10 -9.66 6.39
C TYR A 268 -1.58 -8.40 7.09
N PRO A 269 -1.37 -8.44 8.41
CA PRO A 269 -0.95 -7.27 9.16
C PRO A 269 0.50 -6.84 8.89
N GLU A 270 0.70 -5.56 8.61
CA GLU A 270 1.97 -4.86 8.58
C GLU A 270 2.28 -4.19 9.93
N SER A 271 3.45 -4.47 10.48
CA SER A 271 4.02 -3.69 11.58
C SER A 271 4.66 -2.40 11.03
N LYS A 272 3.89 -1.31 10.97
CA LYS A 272 4.36 -0.02 10.47
C LYS A 272 5.34 0.64 11.40
N ASN A 273 6.39 1.25 10.83
CA ASN A 273 7.36 2.11 11.53
C ASN A 273 7.68 1.61 12.96
N PRO A 274 8.13 0.35 13.13
CA PRO A 274 8.08 -0.33 14.41
C PRO A 274 8.90 0.38 15.49
N TYR A 275 10.04 0.96 15.10
CA TYR A 275 10.85 1.76 16.01
C TYR A 275 10.09 3.01 16.51
N TRP A 276 9.45 3.76 15.62
CA TRP A 276 8.62 4.90 15.97
C TRP A 276 7.47 4.47 16.89
N ASN A 277 6.67 3.47 16.49
CA ASN A 277 5.54 2.96 17.29
C ASN A 277 6.00 2.54 18.71
N ASN A 278 7.15 1.88 18.84
CA ASN A 278 7.69 1.48 20.13
C ASN A 278 8.04 2.67 21.02
N GLN A 279 8.69 3.72 20.49
CA GLN A 279 8.98 4.93 21.27
C GLN A 279 7.71 5.62 21.76
N GLN A 280 6.71 5.76 20.88
CA GLN A 280 5.43 6.37 21.23
C GLN A 280 4.69 5.57 22.29
N ALA A 281 4.62 4.26 22.12
CA ALA A 281 3.99 3.34 23.05
C ALA A 281 4.66 3.41 24.43
N ILE A 282 6.00 3.36 24.50
CA ILE A 282 6.74 3.49 25.77
C ILE A 282 6.45 4.85 26.43
N ALA A 283 6.48 5.95 25.67
CA ALA A 283 6.20 7.28 26.20
C ALA A 283 4.76 7.44 26.73
N ASN A 284 3.80 6.74 26.11
CA ASN A 284 2.41 6.63 26.53
C ASN A 284 2.17 5.62 27.68
N GLY A 285 3.19 4.86 28.09
CA GLY A 285 3.09 3.89 29.19
C GLY A 285 2.59 2.50 28.77
N CYS A 286 2.69 2.16 27.48
CA CYS A 286 2.35 0.85 26.96
C CYS A 286 3.48 -0.17 27.18
N GLY A 287 3.11 -1.34 27.71
CA GLY A 287 4.03 -2.44 27.94
C GLY A 287 5.10 -2.16 29.00
N THR A 288 6.00 -3.11 29.18
CA THR A 288 7.11 -3.03 30.16
C THR A 288 8.49 -3.27 29.53
N GLY A 289 8.53 -3.48 28.22
CA GLY A 289 9.73 -3.83 27.46
C GLY A 289 10.11 -2.77 26.43
N THR A 290 11.02 -3.14 25.52
CA THR A 290 11.51 -2.25 24.45
C THR A 290 10.73 -2.35 23.15
N HIS A 291 9.84 -3.35 23.02
CA HIS A 291 9.08 -3.66 21.81
C HIS A 291 7.57 -3.84 22.09
N PRO A 292 6.90 -2.91 22.80
CA PRO A 292 5.47 -3.04 23.12
C PRO A 292 4.57 -3.17 21.88
N PHE A 293 4.99 -2.66 20.72
CA PHE A 293 4.23 -2.76 19.48
C PHE A 293 4.20 -4.19 18.93
N GLU A 294 5.36 -4.80 18.76
CA GLU A 294 5.47 -6.21 18.36
C GLU A 294 4.86 -7.13 19.40
N ASP A 295 5.05 -6.86 20.69
CA ASP A 295 4.45 -7.64 21.77
C ASP A 295 2.91 -7.64 21.69
N ALA A 296 2.30 -6.52 21.30
CA ALA A 296 0.86 -6.44 21.08
C ALA A 296 0.41 -7.31 19.89
N ILE A 297 1.18 -7.35 18.80
CA ILE A 297 0.92 -8.21 17.63
C ILE A 297 1.06 -9.68 18.03
N VAL A 298 2.13 -10.05 18.74
CA VAL A 298 2.34 -11.42 19.25
C VAL A 298 1.20 -11.84 20.18
N LYS A 299 0.75 -10.94 21.06
CA LYS A 299 -0.42 -11.18 21.92
C LYS A 299 -1.67 -11.45 21.10
N PHE A 300 -1.96 -10.60 20.10
CA PHE A 300 -3.10 -10.78 19.21
C PHE A 300 -3.08 -12.15 18.51
N LEU A 301 -1.92 -12.57 17.99
CA LEU A 301 -1.77 -13.86 17.32
C LEU A 301 -2.05 -15.04 18.26
N ASN A 302 -1.55 -14.97 19.50
CA ASN A 302 -1.77 -16.03 20.49
C ASN A 302 -3.24 -16.08 20.94
N ASP A 303 -3.84 -14.93 21.27
CA ASP A 303 -5.22 -14.85 21.75
C ASP A 303 -6.23 -15.35 20.71
N ASN A 304 -5.93 -15.18 19.41
CA ASN A 304 -6.78 -15.62 18.31
C ASN A 304 -6.38 -16.99 17.72
N ASN A 305 -5.45 -17.73 18.34
CA ASN A 305 -4.93 -19.02 17.84
C ASN A 305 -4.34 -18.94 16.41
N LEU A 306 -3.79 -17.78 16.05
CA LEU A 306 -3.16 -17.54 14.76
C LEU A 306 -1.65 -17.83 14.76
N ASN A 307 -1.07 -18.21 15.91
CA ASN A 307 0.36 -18.47 16.05
C ASN A 307 0.76 -19.91 15.64
N THR A 308 0.43 -20.31 14.41
CA THR A 308 0.85 -21.59 13.82
C THR A 308 1.23 -21.40 12.35
N ARG A 309 2.07 -22.30 11.80
CA ARG A 309 2.51 -22.20 10.39
C ARG A 309 1.37 -22.25 9.37
N SER A 310 0.27 -22.92 9.69
CA SER A 310 -0.91 -23.06 8.82
C SER A 310 -2.01 -22.06 9.11
N ALA A 311 -1.82 -21.16 10.07
CA ALA A 311 -2.82 -20.15 10.38
C ALA A 311 -3.07 -19.23 9.17
N PRO A 312 -4.31 -18.74 8.98
CA PRO A 312 -4.65 -17.81 7.92
C PRO A 312 -4.19 -16.39 8.29
N VAL A 313 -2.88 -16.22 8.46
CA VAL A 313 -2.23 -14.93 8.70
C VAL A 313 -0.85 -14.89 8.04
N PHE A 314 -0.48 -13.73 7.51
CA PHE A 314 0.89 -13.35 7.19
C PHE A 314 1.24 -12.06 7.92
N VAL A 315 2.34 -12.02 8.67
CA VAL A 315 2.79 -10.77 9.30
C VAL A 315 3.90 -10.16 8.47
N GLN A 316 3.83 -8.87 8.17
CA GLN A 316 4.86 -8.18 7.39
C GLN A 316 5.48 -6.98 8.10
N SER A 317 6.66 -6.59 7.63
CA SER A 317 7.33 -5.37 8.04
C SER A 317 8.39 -4.99 7.01
N PHE A 318 8.59 -3.69 6.82
CA PHE A 318 9.80 -3.17 6.19
C PHE A 318 11.04 -3.36 7.06
N ASP A 319 10.89 -3.48 8.38
CA ASP A 319 12.03 -3.52 9.29
C ASP A 319 12.43 -4.96 9.66
N PRO A 320 13.62 -5.44 9.25
CA PRO A 320 14.10 -6.77 9.61
C PRO A 320 14.20 -6.97 11.12
N ALA A 321 14.47 -5.92 11.90
CA ALA A 321 14.61 -6.04 13.35
C ALA A 321 13.28 -6.41 14.02
N SER A 322 12.17 -5.88 13.52
CA SER A 322 10.82 -6.17 14.01
C SER A 322 10.45 -7.65 13.78
N LEU A 323 10.67 -8.15 12.55
CA LEU A 323 10.40 -9.55 12.21
C LEU A 323 11.32 -10.51 12.98
N LYS A 324 12.62 -10.19 13.11
CA LYS A 324 13.56 -10.98 13.91
C LYS A 324 13.15 -11.02 15.38
N TYR A 325 12.70 -9.89 15.94
CA TYR A 325 12.17 -9.84 17.31
C TYR A 325 10.95 -10.74 17.47
N MET A 326 9.93 -10.60 16.62
CA MET A 326 8.73 -11.44 16.66
C MET A 326 9.05 -12.94 16.52
N ARG A 327 9.99 -13.30 15.63
CA ARG A 327 10.44 -14.70 15.51
C ARG A 327 11.08 -15.19 16.80
N ALA A 328 11.96 -14.39 17.42
CA ALA A 328 12.59 -14.71 18.70
C ALA A 328 11.59 -14.79 19.86
N ARG A 329 10.44 -14.10 19.77
CA ARG A 329 9.32 -14.22 20.73
C ARG A 329 8.41 -15.42 20.49
N GLY A 330 8.71 -16.25 19.49
CA GLY A 330 8.01 -17.51 19.24
C GLY A 330 6.84 -17.40 18.28
N VAL A 331 6.79 -16.35 17.44
CA VAL A 331 5.87 -16.33 16.30
C VAL A 331 6.22 -17.47 15.35
N GLN A 332 5.27 -18.34 15.04
CA GLN A 332 5.33 -19.47 14.12
C GLN A 332 4.57 -19.20 12.83
N SER A 333 3.65 -18.24 12.83
CA SER A 333 2.94 -17.75 11.65
C SER A 333 3.92 -17.33 10.56
N ARG A 334 3.42 -17.31 9.32
CA ARG A 334 4.21 -16.88 8.17
C ARG A 334 4.55 -15.40 8.31
N MET A 335 5.82 -15.07 8.08
CA MET A 335 6.29 -13.68 8.11
C MET A 335 6.90 -13.26 6.79
N VAL A 336 6.80 -11.98 6.45
CA VAL A 336 7.18 -11.44 5.13
C VAL A 336 8.01 -10.19 5.29
N GLN A 337 9.23 -10.21 4.74
CA GLN A 337 10.10 -9.03 4.68
C GLN A 337 9.64 -8.14 3.53
N LEU A 338 9.21 -6.92 3.81
CA LEU A 338 8.94 -5.90 2.79
C LEU A 338 10.25 -5.23 2.36
N ILE A 339 10.35 -4.84 1.09
CA ILE A 339 11.53 -4.19 0.51
C ILE A 339 11.07 -3.07 -0.43
N ASP A 340 11.56 -1.85 -0.22
CA ASP A 340 11.25 -0.69 -1.07
C ASP A 340 12.46 -0.11 -1.80
N GLY A 341 12.24 0.93 -2.61
CA GLY A 341 13.25 1.81 -3.16
C GLY A 341 12.67 3.16 -3.58
N ASN A 342 13.56 4.11 -3.86
CA ASN A 342 13.23 5.50 -4.17
C ASN A 342 12.79 5.75 -5.62
N GLY A 343 13.00 4.80 -6.52
CA GLY A 343 12.62 4.95 -7.92
C GLY A 343 13.27 3.94 -8.84
N VAL A 344 13.16 4.21 -10.14
CA VAL A 344 13.68 3.34 -11.21
C VAL A 344 14.47 4.18 -12.20
N ASN A 345 15.65 3.70 -12.57
CA ASN A 345 16.36 4.21 -13.72
C ASN A 345 15.74 3.61 -15.00
N TYR A 346 14.91 4.38 -15.70
CA TYR A 346 14.21 3.90 -16.91
C TYR A 346 15.12 3.58 -18.10
N GLN A 347 16.41 3.95 -18.06
CA GLN A 347 17.39 3.55 -19.07
C GLN A 347 17.88 2.13 -18.84
N THR A 348 18.23 1.79 -17.59
CA THR A 348 18.84 0.49 -17.24
C THR A 348 17.82 -0.52 -16.71
N GLY A 349 16.69 -0.04 -16.19
CA GLY A 349 15.69 -0.80 -15.43
C GLY A 349 16.10 -1.09 -13.98
N GLU A 350 17.20 -0.49 -13.51
CA GLU A 350 17.70 -0.71 -12.14
C GLU A 350 16.94 0.14 -11.13
N MET A 351 16.83 -0.39 -9.92
CA MET A 351 16.26 0.30 -8.77
C MET A 351 17.20 1.39 -8.27
N ILE A 352 16.62 2.54 -7.93
CA ILE A 352 17.29 3.64 -7.24
C ILE A 352 16.95 3.50 -5.76
N TYR A 353 17.94 3.22 -4.92
CA TYR A 353 17.77 3.22 -3.46
C TYR A 353 18.32 4.47 -2.80
N GLN A 354 19.33 5.09 -3.40
CA GLN A 354 20.01 6.24 -2.82
C GLN A 354 19.41 7.55 -3.33
N THR A 355 19.12 8.47 -2.40
CA THR A 355 18.86 9.89 -2.67
C THR A 355 19.77 10.77 -1.80
N ASN A 356 19.69 12.09 -2.02
CA ASN A 356 20.42 13.10 -1.22
C ASN A 356 19.49 13.88 -0.28
N ASP A 357 18.31 13.34 -0.01
CA ASP A 357 17.29 13.90 0.86
C ASP A 357 16.80 12.85 1.87
N ASP A 358 15.75 13.18 2.62
CA ASP A 358 15.27 12.34 3.71
C ASP A 358 14.71 10.99 3.25
N TYR A 359 14.32 10.86 1.97
CA TYR A 359 13.85 9.58 1.41
C TYR A 359 14.94 8.51 1.34
N ALA A 360 16.22 8.88 1.52
CA ALA A 360 17.29 7.92 1.75
C ALA A 360 17.09 7.13 3.06
N PHE A 361 16.33 7.65 4.03
CA PHE A 361 16.04 7.01 5.31
C PHE A 361 14.63 6.43 5.39
N VAL A 362 13.71 6.93 4.55
CA VAL A 362 12.31 6.49 4.50
C VAL A 362 12.16 5.27 3.58
N ASP A 363 12.43 5.43 2.28
CA ASP A 363 12.20 4.37 1.27
C ASP A 363 13.50 3.68 0.84
N GLY A 364 14.66 4.26 1.14
CA GLY A 364 15.96 3.72 0.70
C GLY A 364 16.48 2.54 1.53
N ARG A 365 16.14 2.48 2.83
CA ARG A 365 16.62 1.48 3.78
C ARG A 365 15.68 1.32 4.98
N PRO A 366 15.74 0.20 5.71
CA PRO A 366 15.06 0.06 7.00
C PRO A 366 15.48 1.16 7.98
N TYR A 367 14.52 1.74 8.70
CA TYR A 367 14.83 2.79 9.67
C TYR A 367 15.72 2.27 10.82
N SER A 368 15.56 1.01 11.24
CA SER A 368 16.46 0.40 12.23
C SER A 368 17.93 0.38 11.80
N TRP A 369 18.22 0.32 10.49
CA TRP A 369 19.60 0.38 9.99
C TRP A 369 20.18 1.78 10.17
N THR A 370 19.39 2.82 9.86
CA THR A 370 19.75 4.23 10.06
C THR A 370 20.18 4.51 11.50
N ILE A 371 19.36 4.13 12.48
CA ILE A 371 19.63 4.41 13.89
C ILE A 371 20.75 3.54 14.49
N ASN A 372 21.00 2.36 13.92
CA ASN A 372 22.02 1.43 14.41
C ASN A 372 23.37 1.57 13.70
N GLY A 373 23.49 2.48 12.74
CA GLY A 373 24.74 2.76 12.05
C GLY A 373 25.04 1.84 10.87
N ASP A 374 24.03 1.18 10.33
CA ASP A 374 24.14 0.33 9.15
C ASP A 374 23.79 1.15 7.90
N SER A 375 24.78 1.36 7.02
CA SER A 375 24.64 2.21 5.85
C SER A 375 24.08 1.49 4.62
N ARG A 376 23.75 0.20 4.74
CA ARG A 376 23.20 -0.62 3.64
C ARG A 376 21.86 -0.07 3.14
N TRP A 377 21.48 -0.53 1.96
CA TRP A 377 20.24 -0.18 1.28
C TRP A 377 19.30 -1.38 1.22
N PHE A 378 18.02 -1.16 1.00
CA PHE A 378 17.06 -2.26 0.80
C PHE A 378 17.50 -3.27 -0.28
N GLY A 379 18.22 -2.82 -1.31
CA GLY A 379 18.79 -3.70 -2.34
C GLY A 379 19.72 -4.80 -1.80
N ASP A 380 20.39 -4.59 -0.66
CA ASP A 380 21.23 -5.60 -0.03
C ASP A 380 20.43 -6.84 0.43
N LEU A 381 19.15 -6.66 0.79
CA LEU A 381 18.22 -7.73 1.16
C LEU A 381 17.86 -8.65 -0.03
N LEU A 382 17.98 -8.15 -1.26
CA LEU A 382 17.62 -8.90 -2.48
C LEU A 382 18.80 -9.69 -3.07
N THR A 383 20.00 -9.56 -2.50
CA THR A 383 21.16 -10.37 -2.90
C THR A 383 21.00 -11.82 -2.43
N PRO A 384 21.73 -12.81 -3.00
CA PRO A 384 21.67 -14.20 -2.51
C PRO A 384 21.97 -14.33 -1.00
N ALA A 385 22.87 -13.51 -0.47
CA ALA A 385 23.16 -13.48 0.97
C ALA A 385 22.02 -12.84 1.77
N GLY A 386 21.41 -11.77 1.25
CA GLY A 386 20.23 -11.13 1.83
C GLY A 386 19.04 -12.09 1.91
N LEU A 387 18.71 -12.78 0.81
CA LEU A 387 17.64 -13.78 0.76
C LEU A 387 17.91 -14.94 1.74
N ALA A 388 19.16 -15.37 1.87
CA ALA A 388 19.54 -16.39 2.85
C ALA A 388 19.35 -15.90 4.30
N ASP A 389 19.68 -14.64 4.62
CA ASP A 389 19.40 -14.03 5.93
C ASP A 389 17.90 -13.92 6.19
N ILE A 390 17.12 -13.43 5.20
CA ILE A 390 15.66 -13.35 5.28
C ILE A 390 15.06 -14.70 5.64
N LYS A 391 15.53 -15.79 5.02
CA LYS A 391 15.01 -17.14 5.27
C LYS A 391 15.17 -17.62 6.71
N THR A 392 16.05 -16.99 7.50
CA THR A 392 16.22 -17.33 8.93
C THR A 392 15.06 -16.82 9.80
N TYR A 393 14.31 -15.82 9.36
CA TYR A 393 13.25 -15.19 10.15
C TYR A 393 11.91 -15.05 9.43
N ALA A 394 11.89 -15.00 8.10
CA ALA A 394 10.71 -14.84 7.26
C ALA A 394 10.52 -16.03 6.30
N ASP A 395 9.29 -16.13 5.80
CA ASP A 395 8.81 -17.20 4.93
C ASP A 395 8.65 -16.72 3.48
N GLY A 396 8.62 -15.41 3.26
CA GLY A 396 8.59 -14.78 1.94
C GLY A 396 9.12 -13.35 1.95
N ILE A 397 9.14 -12.75 0.77
CA ILE A 397 9.46 -11.34 0.55
C ILE A 397 8.28 -10.63 -0.10
N GLY A 398 8.11 -9.35 0.24
CA GLY A 398 7.19 -8.45 -0.44
C GLY A 398 7.96 -7.28 -1.06
N PRO A 399 8.50 -7.43 -2.28
CA PRO A 399 9.21 -6.37 -2.97
C PRO A 399 8.27 -5.40 -3.68
N TRP A 400 8.66 -4.13 -3.81
CA TRP A 400 8.01 -3.20 -4.74
C TRP A 400 8.10 -3.73 -6.19
N LYS A 401 7.03 -3.61 -6.99
CA LYS A 401 6.91 -4.24 -8.31
C LYS A 401 8.06 -4.00 -9.32
N PRO A 402 8.73 -2.84 -9.40
CA PRO A 402 9.88 -2.68 -10.30
C PRO A 402 11.16 -3.41 -9.83
N GLN A 403 11.23 -3.92 -8.59
CA GLN A 403 12.29 -4.86 -8.19
C GLN A 403 12.09 -6.24 -8.84
N VAL A 404 10.83 -6.60 -9.10
CA VAL A 404 10.44 -7.87 -9.74
C VAL A 404 10.42 -7.74 -11.26
N PHE A 405 10.08 -6.57 -11.78
CA PHE A 405 10.04 -6.30 -13.21
C PHE A 405 10.88 -5.08 -13.58
N ALA A 406 11.94 -5.28 -14.37
CA ALA A 406 12.75 -4.19 -14.86
C ALA A 406 11.96 -3.33 -15.86
N TRP A 407 11.70 -2.08 -15.50
CA TRP A 407 10.96 -1.12 -16.34
C TRP A 407 11.91 -0.28 -17.17
N LYS A 408 11.79 -0.37 -18.50
CA LYS A 408 12.73 0.28 -19.44
C LYS A 408 12.03 1.05 -20.54
N VAL A 409 12.69 2.11 -20.99
CA VAL A 409 12.41 2.80 -22.26
C VAL A 409 13.47 2.36 -23.26
N THR A 410 13.07 1.65 -24.32
CA THR A 410 14.00 1.13 -25.33
C THR A 410 13.47 1.35 -26.75
N PRO A 411 14.24 1.97 -27.67
CA PRO A 411 15.58 2.55 -27.45
C PRO A 411 15.54 3.78 -26.53
N TRP A 412 16.59 3.95 -25.72
CA TRP A 412 16.76 5.16 -24.90
C TRP A 412 17.11 6.35 -25.80
N LYS A 413 16.53 7.51 -25.52
CA LYS A 413 16.91 8.78 -26.15
C LYS A 413 17.66 9.63 -25.14
N ASP A 414 18.80 10.19 -25.50
CA ASP A 414 19.58 11.02 -24.57
C ASP A 414 18.93 12.41 -24.36
N LYS A 415 18.15 12.88 -25.34
CA LYS A 415 17.59 14.23 -25.36
C LYS A 415 16.15 14.27 -25.85
N ASN A 416 15.40 15.27 -25.38
CA ASN A 416 14.11 15.68 -25.92
C ASN A 416 14.28 16.44 -27.24
N ALA A 417 13.17 16.68 -27.95
CA ALA A 417 13.16 17.39 -29.22
C ALA A 417 13.68 18.84 -29.11
N ASP A 418 13.54 19.46 -27.93
CA ASP A 418 14.05 20.79 -27.60
C ASP A 418 15.54 20.80 -27.19
N GLY A 419 16.20 19.64 -27.20
CA GLY A 419 17.61 19.47 -26.85
C GLY A 419 17.89 19.31 -25.35
N THR A 420 16.88 19.35 -24.48
CA THR A 420 17.04 19.12 -23.03
C THR A 420 17.30 17.64 -22.72
N PRO A 421 17.98 17.29 -21.60
CA PRO A 421 18.15 15.89 -21.18
C PRO A 421 16.81 15.18 -20.99
N TYR A 422 16.70 13.97 -21.52
CA TYR A 422 15.52 13.14 -21.31
C TYR A 422 15.67 12.32 -20.02
N ALA A 423 14.71 12.46 -19.10
CA ALA A 423 14.72 11.77 -17.82
C ALA A 423 13.90 10.46 -17.81
N GLY A 424 13.10 10.21 -18.86
CA GLY A 424 12.11 9.14 -18.81
C GLY A 424 10.89 9.48 -17.95
N SER A 425 9.81 8.74 -18.18
CA SER A 425 8.64 8.72 -17.32
C SER A 425 8.00 7.33 -17.35
N LEU A 426 7.18 7.00 -16.38
CA LEU A 426 6.46 5.72 -16.36
C LEU A 426 5.60 5.51 -17.62
N ALA A 427 5.01 6.59 -18.14
CA ALA A 427 4.21 6.57 -19.36
C ALA A 427 5.04 6.25 -20.62
N ASP A 428 6.35 6.48 -20.59
CA ASP A 428 7.24 6.16 -21.70
C ASP A 428 7.75 4.70 -21.67
N VAL A 429 7.66 4.02 -20.52
CA VAL A 429 8.13 2.64 -20.35
C VAL A 429 7.44 1.75 -21.35
N ASN A 430 8.21 1.10 -22.22
CA ASN A 430 7.70 0.25 -23.29
C ASN A 430 8.23 -1.20 -23.21
N SER A 431 9.09 -1.49 -22.24
CA SER A 431 9.57 -2.83 -21.89
C SER A 431 9.45 -3.04 -20.39
N VAL A 432 8.87 -4.17 -20.01
CA VAL A 432 8.67 -4.63 -18.64
C VAL A 432 9.01 -6.10 -18.65
N GLU A 433 10.18 -6.44 -18.12
CA GLU A 433 10.73 -7.80 -18.15
C GLU A 433 10.95 -8.32 -16.73
N PRO A 434 10.61 -9.59 -16.43
CA PRO A 434 10.92 -10.18 -15.13
C PRO A 434 12.43 -10.14 -14.82
N THR A 435 12.79 -9.73 -13.62
CA THR A 435 14.16 -9.91 -13.09
C THR A 435 14.36 -11.36 -12.63
N SER A 436 15.56 -11.71 -12.17
CA SER A 436 15.79 -13.04 -11.57
C SER A 436 15.16 -13.19 -10.18
N LEU A 437 14.63 -12.12 -9.57
CA LEU A 437 14.28 -12.07 -8.16
C LEU A 437 13.27 -13.14 -7.74
N ILE A 438 12.22 -13.42 -8.54
CA ILE A 438 11.26 -14.49 -8.23
C ILE A 438 11.99 -15.84 -8.14
N ALA A 439 12.80 -16.15 -9.16
CA ALA A 439 13.53 -17.41 -9.21
C ALA A 439 14.57 -17.53 -8.07
N ASP A 440 15.27 -16.44 -7.76
CA ASP A 440 16.26 -16.42 -6.67
C ASP A 440 15.60 -16.58 -5.29
N ALA A 441 14.46 -15.94 -5.06
CA ALA A 441 13.66 -16.10 -3.84
C ALA A 441 13.10 -17.52 -3.72
N HIS A 442 12.52 -18.08 -4.79
CA HIS A 442 12.03 -19.45 -4.82
C HIS A 442 13.14 -20.47 -4.53
N LYS A 443 14.33 -20.25 -5.09
CA LYS A 443 15.51 -21.08 -4.81
C LYS A 443 15.94 -21.01 -3.33
N ALA A 444 15.72 -19.88 -2.66
CA ALA A 444 15.92 -19.72 -1.23
C ALA A 444 14.74 -20.26 -0.38
N GLY A 445 13.67 -20.74 -1.02
CA GLY A 445 12.46 -21.21 -0.35
C GLY A 445 11.61 -20.08 0.23
N LEU A 446 11.62 -18.90 -0.42
CA LEU A 446 10.84 -17.72 -0.07
C LEU A 446 9.79 -17.46 -1.15
N PHE A 447 8.52 -17.32 -0.77
CA PHE A 447 7.49 -16.86 -1.71
C PHE A 447 7.61 -15.34 -1.94
N VAL A 448 7.04 -14.83 -3.04
CA VAL A 448 7.10 -13.44 -3.46
C VAL A 448 5.69 -12.86 -3.61
N HIS A 449 5.34 -11.90 -2.75
CA HIS A 449 4.09 -11.15 -2.81
C HIS A 449 4.35 -9.67 -3.10
N SER A 450 4.30 -9.24 -4.37
CA SER A 450 4.73 -7.89 -4.74
C SER A 450 3.62 -6.85 -4.65
N TYR A 451 4.00 -5.61 -4.34
CA TYR A 451 3.11 -4.46 -4.21
C TYR A 451 3.55 -3.28 -5.10
N THR A 452 2.71 -2.30 -5.44
CA THR A 452 1.24 -2.36 -5.41
C THR A 452 0.74 -2.21 -6.84
N PHE A 453 -0.14 -3.12 -7.24
CA PHE A 453 -0.79 -3.07 -8.55
C PHE A 453 -2.00 -2.14 -8.47
N ARG A 454 -2.04 -1.19 -9.42
CA ARG A 454 -3.00 -0.07 -9.43
C ARG A 454 -3.44 0.19 -10.86
N ASP A 455 -4.75 0.34 -11.06
CA ASP A 455 -5.34 0.43 -12.40
C ASP A 455 -5.18 1.82 -13.02
N GLU A 456 -4.89 2.86 -12.22
CA GLU A 456 -4.79 4.22 -12.72
C GLU A 456 -3.55 4.43 -13.60
N ALA A 457 -3.72 5.20 -14.67
CA ALA A 457 -2.68 5.46 -15.67
C ALA A 457 -1.36 6.00 -15.09
N ARG A 458 -1.38 6.70 -13.95
CA ARG A 458 -0.16 7.22 -13.30
C ARG A 458 0.70 6.16 -12.62
N TYR A 459 0.18 4.96 -12.42
CA TYR A 459 0.87 3.83 -11.79
C TYR A 459 1.10 2.67 -12.76
N LEU A 460 0.67 2.81 -14.02
CA LEU A 460 0.73 1.77 -15.04
C LEU A 460 1.81 2.12 -16.10
N PRO A 461 2.81 1.24 -16.33
CA PRO A 461 3.77 1.40 -17.41
C PRO A 461 3.09 1.59 -18.79
N GLY A 462 3.67 2.48 -19.62
CA GLY A 462 3.17 2.76 -20.98
C GLY A 462 3.00 1.52 -21.87
N LYS A 463 3.79 0.46 -21.63
CA LYS A 463 3.73 -0.87 -22.28
C LYS A 463 2.30 -1.39 -22.36
N TYR A 464 1.52 -1.18 -21.30
CA TYR A 464 0.17 -1.73 -21.17
C TYR A 464 -0.91 -0.88 -21.81
N LYS A 465 -0.58 0.33 -22.33
CA LYS A 465 -1.49 1.18 -23.10
C LYS A 465 -2.84 1.44 -22.41
N GLY A 466 -2.83 1.54 -21.08
CA GLY A 466 -4.03 1.77 -20.26
C GLY A 466 -4.82 0.50 -19.90
N ASP A 467 -4.34 -0.69 -20.21
CA ASP A 467 -4.95 -1.97 -19.81
C ASP A 467 -4.21 -2.59 -18.61
N PRO A 468 -4.72 -2.43 -17.36
CA PRO A 468 -4.05 -2.95 -16.18
C PRO A 468 -4.03 -4.48 -16.11
N VAL A 469 -4.93 -5.18 -16.81
CA VAL A 469 -4.98 -6.66 -16.82
C VAL A 469 -3.66 -7.24 -17.34
N GLY A 470 -3.04 -6.57 -18.32
CA GLY A 470 -1.74 -6.96 -18.85
C GLY A 470 -0.64 -7.03 -17.80
N GLU A 471 -0.62 -6.10 -16.84
CA GLU A 471 0.39 -6.07 -15.77
C GLU A 471 0.25 -7.27 -14.82
N TYR A 472 -0.98 -7.59 -14.42
CA TYR A 472 -1.25 -8.77 -13.61
C TYR A 472 -0.89 -10.07 -14.34
N LEU A 473 -1.24 -10.19 -15.62
CA LEU A 473 -0.94 -11.39 -16.41
C LEU A 473 0.56 -11.61 -16.57
N ASP A 474 1.33 -10.56 -16.83
CA ASP A 474 2.79 -10.65 -16.88
C ASP A 474 3.36 -11.12 -15.54
N ALA A 475 2.80 -10.64 -14.42
CA ALA A 475 3.22 -11.08 -13.10
C ALA A 475 2.90 -12.56 -12.81
N TYR A 476 1.68 -13.01 -13.09
CA TYR A 476 1.29 -14.41 -12.91
C TYR A 476 2.09 -15.36 -13.83
N ARG A 477 2.37 -14.96 -15.07
CA ARG A 477 3.19 -15.74 -16.02
C ARG A 477 4.66 -15.81 -15.61
N ALA A 478 5.15 -14.82 -14.89
CA ALA A 478 6.50 -14.81 -14.30
C ALA A 478 6.62 -15.75 -13.09
N GLY A 479 5.50 -16.18 -12.50
CA GLY A 479 5.49 -17.10 -11.35
C GLY A 479 5.44 -16.40 -10.00
N ILE A 480 4.95 -15.17 -9.95
CA ILE A 480 4.73 -14.49 -8.67
C ILE A 480 3.74 -15.26 -7.80
N ASP A 481 3.97 -15.33 -6.48
CA ASP A 481 3.11 -16.09 -5.55
C ASP A 481 1.88 -15.31 -5.11
N GLY A 482 1.92 -13.98 -5.20
CA GLY A 482 0.81 -13.12 -4.86
C GLY A 482 1.02 -11.67 -5.27
N VAL A 483 -0.07 -10.93 -5.35
CA VAL A 483 -0.08 -9.51 -5.68
C VAL A 483 -0.91 -8.73 -4.68
N PHE A 484 -0.36 -7.64 -4.16
CA PHE A 484 -1.12 -6.62 -3.45
C PHE A 484 -1.76 -5.68 -4.47
N SER A 485 -3.09 -5.55 -4.42
CA SER A 485 -3.85 -4.80 -5.40
C SER A 485 -4.84 -3.84 -4.76
N ASP A 486 -4.85 -2.60 -5.24
CA ASP A 486 -5.88 -1.61 -4.91
C ASP A 486 -7.21 -1.89 -5.64
N PHE A 487 -7.19 -2.78 -6.63
CA PHE A 487 -8.28 -3.16 -7.53
C PHE A 487 -8.43 -4.69 -7.56
N THR A 488 -8.78 -5.26 -6.41
CA THR A 488 -8.97 -6.72 -6.22
C THR A 488 -9.79 -7.35 -7.35
N ASN A 489 -10.86 -6.68 -7.79
CA ASN A 489 -11.71 -7.15 -8.90
C ASN A 489 -10.90 -7.36 -10.20
N THR A 490 -9.99 -6.46 -10.54
CA THR A 490 -9.13 -6.55 -11.73
C THR A 490 -8.11 -7.67 -11.55
N ALA A 491 -7.47 -7.76 -10.38
CA ALA A 491 -6.51 -8.82 -10.07
C ALA A 491 -7.13 -10.23 -10.12
N VAL A 492 -8.34 -10.39 -9.58
CA VAL A 492 -9.11 -11.65 -9.61
C VAL A 492 -9.50 -12.02 -11.04
N ALA A 493 -9.99 -11.06 -11.84
CA ALA A 493 -10.33 -11.29 -13.23
C ALA A 493 -9.10 -11.72 -14.06
N ALA A 494 -7.97 -11.04 -13.88
CA ALA A 494 -6.70 -11.41 -14.52
C ALA A 494 -6.21 -12.79 -14.08
N ARG A 495 -6.34 -13.14 -12.80
CA ARG A 495 -5.98 -14.47 -12.28
C ARG A 495 -6.86 -15.56 -12.91
N ALA A 496 -8.16 -15.33 -13.01
CA ALA A 496 -9.08 -16.27 -13.66
C ALA A 496 -8.72 -16.47 -15.15
N GLN A 497 -8.30 -15.41 -15.85
CA GLN A 497 -7.79 -15.53 -17.21
C GLN A 497 -6.50 -16.37 -17.26
N TYR A 498 -5.53 -16.09 -16.40
CA TYR A 498 -4.28 -16.86 -16.32
C TYR A 498 -4.54 -18.36 -16.03
N LEU A 499 -5.44 -18.68 -15.10
CA LEU A 499 -5.77 -20.06 -14.78
C LEU A 499 -6.35 -20.81 -15.99
N LYS A 500 -7.23 -20.16 -16.78
CA LYS A 500 -7.73 -20.71 -18.04
C LYS A 500 -6.62 -20.94 -19.06
N GLU A 501 -5.65 -20.02 -19.18
CA GLU A 501 -4.47 -20.19 -20.06
C GLU A 501 -3.66 -21.45 -19.69
N THR A 502 -3.66 -21.82 -18.41
CA THR A 502 -2.99 -23.02 -17.87
C THR A 502 -3.87 -24.28 -17.84
N GLY A 503 -5.11 -24.23 -18.35
CA GLY A 503 -6.03 -25.37 -18.41
C GLY A 503 -6.78 -25.66 -17.11
N ARG A 504 -7.06 -24.63 -16.29
CA ARG A 504 -7.74 -24.74 -14.99
C ARG A 504 -9.08 -24.03 -14.96
#